data_AF-A0A1G0KR19-F1
#
_entry.id   AF-A0A1G0KR19-F1
#
_cell.length_a   1.000
_cell.length_b   1.000
_cell.length_c   1.000
_cell.angle_alpha   90.00
_cell.angle_beta   90.00
_cell.angle_gamma   90.00
#
_symmetry.space_group_name_H-M   'P 1'
#
loop_
_entity.id
_entity.type
_entity.pdbx_description
1 polymer ?
#
loop_
_entity_poly.entity_id
_entity_poly.type
_entity_poly.pdbx_seq_one_letter_code
_entity_poly.pdbx_strand_id
1 'polypeptide(L)'
;MNKPSKPPVESPEQRDSDLVQVVDRTALIENILNQIIVGYCAPRKEAWEFMWSVVLDTSVMSLGSKIKVAMAAAHEMRFKLNKDALHRVISLRNAFAHHASNAHPVLVVGREPEDDSSHLQLWVLESSGKITKMKREEALTEFNKVYKAAKESIVELKNAIHAKYEQSAA
;
A
#
# COMPACT_ATOMS: atom_id res chain seq x y z
N MET A 1 25.65 0.28 37.16
CA MET A 1 25.39 -0.23 35.80
C MET A 1 23.98 0.19 35.41
N ASN A 2 23.84 1.15 34.50
CA ASN A 2 22.54 1.54 33.95
C ASN A 2 22.06 0.40 33.04
N LYS A 3 21.00 -0.31 33.45
CA LYS A 3 20.39 -1.38 32.66
C LYS A 3 19.46 -0.78 31.59
N PRO A 4 19.37 -1.37 30.39
CA PRO A 4 18.51 -0.86 29.33
C PRO A 4 17.04 -1.03 29.74
N SER A 5 16.27 0.05 29.57
CA SER A 5 14.83 0.11 29.77
C SER A 5 14.12 -0.88 28.85
N LYS A 6 13.06 -1.55 29.37
CA LYS A 6 12.10 -2.32 28.56
C LYS A 6 11.73 -1.53 27.30
N PRO A 7 11.60 -2.17 26.12
CA PRO A 7 11.12 -1.47 24.94
C PRO A 7 9.77 -0.82 25.29
N PRO A 8 9.60 0.49 25.03
CA PRO A 8 8.37 1.16 25.40
C PRO A 8 7.21 0.52 24.63
N VAL A 9 6.12 0.22 25.34
CA VAL A 9 4.84 -0.06 24.69
C VAL A 9 4.52 1.16 23.84
N GLU A 10 4.38 0.99 22.52
CA GLU A 10 4.10 2.08 21.58
C GLU A 10 2.99 2.99 22.10
N SER A 11 3.24 4.30 22.12
CA SER A 11 2.20 5.25 22.56
C SER A 11 1.02 5.22 21.58
N PRO A 12 -0.21 5.51 22.02
CA PRO A 12 -1.34 5.70 21.13
C PRO A 12 -1.05 6.67 19.97
N GLU A 13 -0.28 7.75 20.24
CA GLU A 13 0.07 8.76 19.23
C GLU A 13 0.99 8.20 18.13
N GLN A 14 1.92 7.30 18.48
CA GLN A 14 2.78 6.63 17.51
C GLN A 14 1.95 5.72 16.57
N ARG A 15 0.96 5.01 17.13
CA ARG A 15 0.08 4.13 16.35
C ARG A 15 -0.79 4.89 15.36
N ASP A 16 -1.33 6.03 15.77
CA ASP A 16 -2.11 6.89 14.90
C ASP A 16 -1.23 7.50 13.80
N SER A 17 -0.02 7.96 14.15
CA SER A 17 0.96 8.48 13.19
C SER A 17 1.33 7.48 12.10
N ASP A 18 1.58 6.21 12.45
CA ASP A 18 1.89 5.15 11.49
C ASP A 18 0.72 4.85 10.55
N LEU A 19 -0.50 4.79 11.09
CA LEU A 19 -1.70 4.54 10.30
C LEU A 19 -1.92 5.67 9.30
N VAL A 20 -1.83 6.93 9.74
CA VAL A 20 -1.95 8.11 8.88
C VAL A 20 -0.92 8.03 7.75
N GLN A 21 0.34 7.71 8.07
CA GLN A 21 1.39 7.56 7.06
C GLN A 21 1.07 6.45 6.03
N VAL A 22 0.55 5.31 6.48
CA VAL A 22 0.15 4.20 5.59
C VAL A 22 -1.01 4.61 4.68
N VAL A 23 -2.00 5.32 5.23
CA VAL A 23 -3.17 5.81 4.48
C VAL A 23 -2.75 6.83 3.43
N ASP A 24 -1.98 7.86 3.80
CA ASP A 24 -1.55 8.92 2.90
C ASP A 24 -0.71 8.38 1.73
N ARG A 25 0.21 7.47 2.02
CA ARG A 25 1.04 6.82 1.00
C ARG A 25 0.21 5.96 0.05
N THR A 26 -0.81 5.28 0.57
CA THR A 26 -1.73 4.48 -0.25
C THR A 26 -2.59 5.39 -1.13
N ALA A 27 -3.09 6.51 -0.60
CA ALA A 27 -3.83 7.50 -1.37
C ALA A 27 -3.00 8.08 -2.52
N LEU A 28 -1.68 8.28 -2.30
CA LEU A 28 -0.79 8.69 -3.38
C LEU A 28 -0.65 7.63 -4.49
N ILE A 29 -0.49 6.35 -4.12
CA ILE A 29 -0.46 5.24 -5.10
C ILE A 29 -1.76 5.24 -5.91
N GLU A 30 -2.90 5.36 -5.24
CA GLU A 30 -4.20 5.41 -5.89
C GLU A 30 -4.33 6.58 -6.87
N ASN A 31 -3.94 7.78 -6.47
CA ASN A 31 -3.96 8.96 -7.33
C ASN A 31 -3.09 8.76 -8.59
N ILE A 32 -1.90 8.16 -8.45
CA ILE A 32 -1.03 7.88 -9.61
C ILE A 32 -1.67 6.82 -10.52
N LEU A 33 -2.30 5.78 -9.96
CA LEU A 33 -3.05 4.79 -10.74
C LEU A 33 -4.21 5.43 -11.51
N ASN A 34 -4.95 6.37 -10.89
CA ASN A 34 -6.01 7.10 -11.57
C ASN A 34 -5.47 7.88 -12.78
N GLN A 35 -4.31 8.55 -12.62
CA GLN A 35 -3.64 9.25 -13.73
C GLN A 35 -3.19 8.30 -14.85
N ILE A 36 -2.67 7.12 -14.49
CA ILE A 36 -2.29 6.06 -15.44
C ILE A 36 -3.52 5.61 -16.25
N ILE A 37 -4.63 5.33 -15.57
CA ILE A 37 -5.84 4.82 -16.21
C ILE A 37 -6.44 5.89 -17.13
N VAL A 38 -6.56 7.14 -16.67
CA VAL A 38 -7.03 8.25 -17.51
C VAL A 38 -6.10 8.49 -18.70
N GLY A 39 -4.78 8.50 -18.48
CA GLY A 39 -3.80 8.72 -19.55
C GLY A 39 -3.82 7.60 -20.59
N TYR A 40 -4.05 6.36 -20.17
CA TYR A 40 -4.14 5.21 -21.08
C TYR A 40 -5.47 5.16 -21.84
N CYS A 41 -6.60 5.39 -21.16
CA CYS A 41 -7.92 5.37 -21.79
C CYS A 41 -8.21 6.61 -22.64
N ALA A 42 -7.54 7.72 -22.35
CA ALA A 42 -7.71 9.01 -23.03
C ALA A 42 -9.19 9.37 -23.25
N PRO A 43 -9.99 9.52 -22.16
CA PRO A 43 -11.41 9.83 -22.30
C PRO A 43 -11.61 11.14 -23.06
N ARG A 44 -12.73 11.23 -23.79
CA ARG A 44 -13.14 12.50 -24.40
C ARG A 44 -13.28 13.57 -23.33
N LYS A 45 -13.08 14.84 -23.70
CA LYS A 45 -13.08 15.97 -22.77
C LYS A 45 -14.36 16.04 -21.94
N GLU A 46 -15.51 15.73 -22.53
CA GLU A 46 -16.81 15.74 -21.85
C GLU A 46 -16.98 14.60 -20.84
N ALA A 47 -16.27 13.48 -21.04
CA ALA A 47 -16.33 12.30 -20.20
C ALA A 47 -15.22 12.26 -19.13
N TRP A 48 -14.25 13.19 -19.18
CA TRP A 48 -13.10 13.20 -18.28
C TRP A 48 -13.51 13.29 -16.81
N GLU A 49 -14.41 14.22 -16.48
CA GLU A 49 -14.87 14.44 -15.10
C GLU A 49 -15.65 13.23 -14.58
N PHE A 50 -16.49 12.63 -15.42
CA PHE A 50 -17.21 11.40 -15.07
C PHE A 50 -16.23 10.25 -14.82
N MET A 51 -15.21 10.11 -15.65
CA MET A 51 -14.19 9.08 -15.47
C MET A 51 -13.41 9.30 -14.16
N TRP A 52 -12.98 10.52 -13.88
CA TRP A 52 -12.17 10.84 -12.70
C TRP A 52 -12.96 10.75 -11.40
N SER A 53 -14.12 11.39 -11.34
CA SER A 53 -14.87 11.59 -10.09
C SER A 53 -15.91 10.52 -9.81
N VAL A 54 -16.31 9.73 -10.81
CA VAL A 54 -17.30 8.66 -10.64
C VAL A 54 -16.68 7.29 -10.88
N VAL A 55 -16.13 7.04 -12.06
CA VAL A 55 -15.62 5.70 -12.41
C VAL A 55 -14.41 5.32 -11.56
N LEU A 56 -13.50 6.26 -11.33
CA LEU A 56 -12.27 6.05 -10.56
C LEU A 56 -12.43 6.33 -9.06
N ASP A 57 -13.64 6.62 -8.59
CA ASP A 57 -13.90 6.66 -7.15
C ASP A 57 -13.68 5.28 -6.53
N THR A 58 -13.12 5.20 -5.31
CA THR A 58 -12.80 3.90 -4.68
C THR A 58 -14.04 3.07 -4.32
N SER A 59 -15.21 3.69 -4.14
CA SER A 59 -16.47 2.96 -3.93
C SER A 59 -16.96 2.26 -5.19
N VAL A 60 -16.60 2.78 -6.38
CA VAL A 60 -16.96 2.21 -7.69
C VAL A 60 -15.88 1.27 -8.19
N MET A 61 -14.62 1.74 -8.19
CA MET A 61 -13.46 0.97 -8.59
C MET A 61 -12.45 0.90 -7.45
N SER A 62 -12.43 -0.25 -6.76
CA SER A 62 -11.48 -0.49 -5.68
C SER A 62 -10.02 -0.38 -6.13
N LEU A 63 -9.11 -0.06 -5.21
CA LEU A 63 -7.68 0.01 -5.47
C LEU A 63 -7.12 -1.25 -6.15
N GLY A 64 -7.58 -2.44 -5.74
CA GLY A 64 -7.20 -3.70 -6.37
C GLY A 64 -7.67 -3.80 -7.83
N SER A 65 -8.85 -3.25 -8.16
CA SER A 65 -9.35 -3.18 -9.53
C SER A 65 -8.55 -2.19 -10.37
N LYS A 66 -8.21 -1.02 -9.82
CA LYS A 66 -7.31 -0.04 -10.47
C LYS A 66 -5.96 -0.65 -10.82
N ILE A 67 -5.38 -1.44 -9.92
CA ILE A 67 -4.12 -2.17 -10.18
C ILE A 67 -4.29 -3.15 -11.34
N LYS A 68 -5.39 -3.89 -11.42
CA LYS A 68 -5.65 -4.80 -12.56
C LYS A 68 -5.73 -4.06 -13.89
N VAL A 69 -6.39 -2.89 -13.92
CA VAL A 69 -6.44 -2.05 -15.12
C VAL A 69 -5.04 -1.55 -15.50
N ALA A 70 -4.26 -1.06 -14.53
CA ALA A 70 -2.89 -0.64 -14.77
C ALA A 70 -1.99 -1.80 -15.25
N MET A 71 -2.19 -3.03 -14.74
CA MET A 71 -1.51 -4.23 -15.23
C MET A 71 -1.88 -4.56 -16.67
N ALA A 72 -3.15 -4.40 -17.06
CA ALA A 72 -3.58 -4.59 -18.45
C ALA A 72 -2.94 -3.54 -19.38
N ALA A 73 -2.91 -2.27 -18.97
CA ALA A 73 -2.22 -1.21 -19.69
C ALA A 73 -0.71 -1.49 -19.83
N ALA A 74 -0.06 -1.91 -18.74
CA ALA A 74 1.36 -2.28 -18.75
C ALA A 74 1.64 -3.43 -19.72
N HIS A 75 0.78 -4.46 -19.73
CA HIS A 75 0.90 -5.59 -20.66
C HIS A 75 0.83 -5.13 -22.12
N GLU A 76 -0.15 -4.30 -22.47
CA GLU A 76 -0.28 -3.74 -23.83
C GLU A 76 0.94 -2.92 -24.24
N MET A 77 1.54 -2.22 -23.28
CA MET A 77 2.75 -1.43 -23.48
C MET A 77 4.05 -2.25 -23.44
N ARG A 78 3.96 -3.57 -23.19
CA ARG A 78 5.12 -4.43 -22.92
C ARG A 78 6.01 -3.91 -21.78
N PHE A 79 5.41 -3.21 -20.83
CA PHE A 79 6.06 -2.66 -19.65
C PHE A 79 5.94 -3.64 -18.48
N LYS A 80 7.04 -3.87 -17.75
CA LYS A 80 7.05 -4.77 -16.60
C LYS A 80 6.67 -4.01 -15.33
N LEU A 81 5.38 -4.03 -15.00
CA LEU A 81 4.88 -3.49 -13.74
C LEU A 81 5.22 -4.42 -12.55
N ASN A 82 5.65 -3.84 -11.43
CA ASN A 82 5.90 -4.58 -10.19
C ASN A 82 4.57 -4.88 -9.45
N LYS A 83 3.82 -5.85 -9.99
CA LYS A 83 2.52 -6.28 -9.45
C LYS A 83 2.60 -6.76 -8.00
N ASP A 84 3.71 -7.41 -7.63
CA ASP A 84 3.86 -8.03 -6.32
C ASP A 84 4.00 -6.95 -5.24
N ALA A 85 4.77 -5.89 -5.52
CA ALA A 85 4.85 -4.72 -4.65
C ALA A 85 3.48 -4.04 -4.46
N LEU A 86 2.70 -3.87 -5.55
CA LEU A 86 1.37 -3.26 -5.50
C LEU A 86 0.37 -4.07 -4.64
N HIS A 87 0.32 -5.38 -4.84
CA HIS A 87 -0.53 -6.25 -4.02
C HIS A 87 -0.07 -6.29 -2.56
N ARG A 88 1.23 -6.23 -2.30
CA ARG A 88 1.77 -6.22 -0.95
C ARG A 88 1.44 -4.91 -0.22
N VAL A 89 1.48 -3.77 -0.91
CA VAL A 89 1.00 -2.47 -0.37
C VAL A 89 -0.45 -2.57 0.11
N ILE A 90 -1.36 -3.13 -0.71
CA ILE A 90 -2.76 -3.30 -0.30
C ILE A 90 -2.89 -4.20 0.93
N SER A 91 -2.18 -5.33 0.92
CA SER A 91 -2.26 -6.33 1.98
C SER A 91 -1.83 -5.74 3.33
N LEU A 92 -0.71 -5.01 3.34
CA LEU A 92 -0.20 -4.33 4.53
C LEU A 92 -1.11 -3.18 4.95
N ARG A 93 -1.58 -2.34 4.02
CA ARG A 93 -2.55 -1.26 4.33
C ARG A 93 -3.82 -1.81 4.98
N ASN A 94 -4.35 -2.92 4.48
CA ASN A 94 -5.53 -3.55 5.08
C ASN A 94 -5.23 -4.07 6.48
N ALA A 95 -4.06 -4.65 6.70
CA ALA A 95 -3.64 -5.07 8.04
C ALA A 95 -3.55 -3.87 9.01
N PHE A 96 -2.96 -2.74 8.60
CA PHE A 96 -2.95 -1.52 9.42
C PHE A 96 -4.36 -0.96 9.68
N ALA A 97 -5.23 -0.93 8.67
CA ALA A 97 -6.59 -0.40 8.80
C ALA A 97 -7.50 -1.24 9.70
N HIS A 98 -7.43 -2.58 9.61
CA HIS A 98 -8.25 -3.47 10.43
C HIS A 98 -7.77 -3.57 11.89
N HIS A 99 -6.50 -3.22 12.16
CA HIS A 99 -5.89 -3.33 13.49
C HIS A 99 -5.49 -1.96 14.09
N ALA A 100 -6.02 -0.86 13.56
CA ALA A 100 -5.75 0.51 14.01
C ALA A 100 -5.85 0.69 15.54
N SER A 101 -6.89 0.11 16.15
CA SER A 101 -7.15 0.17 17.60
C SER A 101 -7.06 -1.19 18.32
N ASN A 102 -7.12 -2.30 17.57
CA ASN A 102 -7.19 -3.68 18.07
C ASN A 102 -6.01 -4.54 17.56
N ALA A 103 -4.79 -3.99 17.55
CA ALA A 103 -3.61 -4.83 17.35
C ALA A 103 -3.55 -5.88 18.46
N HIS A 104 -3.34 -7.15 18.11
CA HIS A 104 -3.39 -8.23 19.08
C HIS A 104 -2.15 -8.17 19.98
N PRO A 105 -2.28 -7.82 21.27
CA PRO A 105 -1.13 -7.82 22.16
C PRO A 105 -0.70 -9.26 22.39
N VAL A 106 0.56 -9.55 22.08
CA VAL A 106 1.16 -10.85 22.34
C VAL A 106 2.16 -10.69 23.46
N LEU A 107 1.90 -11.37 24.57
CA LEU A 107 2.85 -11.57 25.66
C LEU A 107 3.63 -12.85 25.39
N VAL A 108 4.94 -12.70 25.25
CA VAL A 108 5.87 -13.82 25.21
C VAL A 108 6.46 -13.93 26.60
N VAL A 109 6.12 -15.02 27.30
CA VAL A 109 6.65 -15.32 28.62
C VAL A 109 7.95 -16.10 28.43
N GLY A 110 9.04 -15.53 28.93
CA GLY A 110 10.35 -16.14 28.85
C GLY A 110 10.61 -17.16 29.97
N ARG A 111 11.82 -17.72 30.02
CA ARG A 111 12.20 -18.62 31.13
C ARG A 111 12.45 -17.85 32.42
N GLU A 112 12.94 -16.61 32.30
CA GLU A 112 13.11 -15.68 33.39
C GLU A 112 12.19 -14.45 33.20
N PRO A 113 11.77 -13.76 34.27
CA PRO A 113 10.94 -12.54 34.16
C PRO A 113 11.57 -11.41 33.32
N GLU A 114 12.89 -11.48 33.11
CA GLU A 114 13.67 -10.53 32.32
C GLU A 114 13.51 -10.76 30.80
N ASP A 115 13.14 -11.99 30.42
CA ASP A 115 12.92 -12.41 29.03
C ASP A 115 11.47 -12.15 28.57
N ASP A 116 10.59 -11.69 29.46
CA ASP A 116 9.22 -11.35 29.14
C ASP A 116 9.18 -10.16 28.17
N SER A 117 8.53 -10.35 27.02
CA SER A 117 8.32 -9.30 26.04
C SER A 117 6.86 -9.18 25.64
N SER A 118 6.44 -7.95 25.35
CA SER A 118 5.11 -7.66 24.80
C SER A 118 5.25 -6.91 23.49
N HIS A 119 4.63 -7.40 22.43
CA HIS A 119 4.58 -6.71 21.14
C HIS A 119 3.19 -6.80 20.51
N LEU A 120 2.92 -5.87 19.61
CA LEU A 120 1.67 -5.83 18.84
C LEU A 120 1.85 -6.58 17.53
N GLN A 121 0.88 -7.45 17.21
CA GLN A 121 0.88 -8.18 15.93
C GLN A 121 -0.27 -7.72 15.03
N LEU A 122 0.06 -7.58 13.74
CA LEU A 122 -0.87 -7.42 12.64
C LEU A 122 -1.12 -8.78 11.98
N TRP A 123 -2.35 -9.03 11.57
CA TRP A 123 -2.67 -10.19 10.74
C TRP A 123 -2.69 -9.76 9.29
N VAL A 124 -1.80 -10.33 8.50
CA VAL A 124 -1.61 -9.99 7.10
C VAL A 124 -2.13 -11.15 6.26
N LEU A 125 -3.13 -10.87 5.43
CA LEU A 125 -3.61 -11.83 4.43
C LEU A 125 -2.65 -11.84 3.24
N GLU A 126 -2.06 -12.99 2.96
CA GLU A 126 -1.21 -13.18 1.79
C GLU A 126 -2.04 -13.44 0.53
N SER A 127 -1.41 -13.27 -0.64
CA SER A 127 -2.00 -13.65 -1.93
C SER A 127 -2.34 -15.13 -2.03
N SER A 128 -1.72 -15.98 -1.20
CA SER A 128 -2.02 -17.41 -1.05
C SER A 128 -3.33 -17.69 -0.29
N GLY A 129 -3.96 -16.68 0.30
CA GLY A 129 -5.10 -16.82 1.21
C GLY A 129 -4.71 -17.20 2.64
N LYS A 130 -3.42 -17.40 2.93
CA LYS A 130 -2.93 -17.64 4.28
C LYS A 130 -2.85 -16.34 5.08
N ILE A 131 -3.18 -16.41 6.36
CA ILE A 131 -3.00 -15.30 7.30
C ILE A 131 -1.66 -15.50 8.02
N THR A 132 -0.76 -14.55 7.89
CA THR A 132 0.50 -14.52 8.64
C THR A 132 0.48 -13.43 9.69
N LYS A 133 1.11 -13.69 10.83
CA LYS A 133 1.23 -12.72 11.93
C LYS A 133 2.57 -12.02 11.81
N MET A 134 2.55 -10.69 11.84
CA MET A 134 3.75 -9.86 11.70
C MET A 134 3.78 -8.83 12.82
N LYS A 135 4.95 -8.51 13.36
CA LYS A 135 5.06 -7.40 14.31
C LYS A 135 4.74 -6.09 13.58
N ARG A 136 4.12 -5.14 14.28
CA ARG A 136 3.70 -3.88 13.67
C ARG A 136 4.88 -3.10 13.08
N GLU A 137 6.00 -3.05 13.78
CA GLU A 137 7.21 -2.33 13.35
C GLU A 137 7.84 -2.97 12.10
N GLU A 138 7.86 -4.31 12.06
CA GLU A 138 8.29 -5.10 10.89
C GLU A 138 7.36 -4.83 9.70
N ALA A 139 6.05 -4.81 9.92
CA ALA A 139 5.06 -4.53 8.89
C ALA A 139 5.17 -3.10 8.34
N LEU A 140 5.48 -2.11 9.19
CA LEU A 140 5.70 -0.73 8.77
C LEU A 140 6.98 -0.60 7.93
N THR A 141 8.06 -1.26 8.38
CA THR A 141 9.34 -1.30 7.65
C THR A 141 9.16 -1.94 6.28
N GLU A 142 8.43 -3.06 6.24
CA GLU A 142 8.10 -3.73 4.98
C GLU A 142 7.21 -2.85 4.10
N PHE A 143 6.17 -2.23 4.67
CA PHE A 143 5.27 -1.32 3.95
C PHE A 143 6.05 -0.22 3.25
N ASN A 144 6.99 0.42 3.95
CA ASN A 144 7.79 1.51 3.39
C ASN A 144 8.65 1.05 2.22
N LYS A 145 9.26 -0.14 2.34
CA LYS A 145 10.05 -0.75 1.27
C LYS A 145 9.19 -1.06 0.05
N VAL A 146 8.05 -1.74 0.24
CA VAL A 146 7.18 -2.13 -0.89
C VAL A 146 6.46 -0.94 -1.51
N TYR A 147 6.11 0.07 -0.70
CA TYR A 147 5.55 1.34 -1.19
C TYR A 147 6.53 2.05 -2.12
N LYS A 148 7.81 2.14 -1.75
CA LYS A 148 8.83 2.77 -2.61
C LYS A 148 8.92 2.06 -3.95
N ALA A 149 9.05 0.73 -3.93
CA ALA A 149 9.13 -0.09 -5.15
C ALA A 149 7.85 0.00 -6.00
N ALA A 150 6.68 0.01 -5.38
CA ALA A 150 5.40 0.18 -6.06
C ALA A 150 5.30 1.55 -6.72
N LYS A 151 5.63 2.62 -5.98
CA LYS A 151 5.62 4.01 -6.46
C LYS A 151 6.55 4.20 -7.65
N GLU A 152 7.79 3.73 -7.55
CA GLU A 152 8.77 3.82 -8.64
C GLU A 152 8.21 3.15 -9.90
N SER A 153 7.70 1.92 -9.77
CA SER A 153 7.18 1.15 -10.91
C SER A 153 5.94 1.79 -11.58
N ILE A 154 5.01 2.36 -10.80
CA ILE A 154 3.83 3.03 -11.39
C ILE A 154 4.19 4.39 -12.00
N VAL A 155 5.16 5.13 -11.44
CA VAL A 155 5.62 6.40 -12.02
C VAL A 155 6.30 6.14 -13.37
N GLU A 156 7.12 5.11 -13.46
CA GLU A 156 7.72 4.70 -14.73
C GLU A 156 6.67 4.31 -15.78
N LEU A 157 5.65 3.53 -15.40
CA LEU A 157 4.54 3.21 -16.29
C LEU A 157 3.78 4.47 -16.75
N LYS A 158 3.49 5.39 -15.82
CA LYS A 158 2.84 6.67 -16.14
C LYS A 158 3.66 7.45 -17.19
N ASN A 159 4.97 7.57 -16.98
CA ASN A 159 5.84 8.28 -17.90
C ASN A 159 5.89 7.61 -19.28
N ALA A 160 5.89 6.28 -19.32
CA ALA A 160 5.85 5.52 -20.58
C ALA A 160 4.53 5.76 -21.34
N ILE A 161 3.39 5.79 -20.64
CA ILE A 161 2.08 6.13 -21.23
C ILE A 161 2.12 7.53 -21.84
N HIS A 162 2.61 8.50 -21.06
CA HIS A 162 2.68 9.89 -21.51
C HIS A 162 3.53 10.03 -22.77
N ALA A 163 4.73 9.45 -22.77
CA ALA A 163 5.64 9.49 -23.92
C ALA A 163 5.02 8.88 -25.19
N LYS A 164 4.28 7.77 -25.07
CA LYS A 164 3.66 7.10 -26.22
C LYS A 164 2.53 7.92 -26.84
N TYR A 165 1.68 8.53 -26.00
CA TYR A 165 0.48 9.20 -26.47
C TYR A 165 0.68 10.70 -26.78
N GLU A 166 1.69 11.37 -26.21
CA GLU A 166 2.12 12.69 -26.69
C GLU A 166 2.72 12.61 -28.11
N GLN A 167 3.49 11.56 -28.40
CA GLN A 167 4.06 11.33 -29.74
C GLN A 167 3.01 10.96 -30.81
N SER A 168 1.83 10.50 -30.39
CA SER A 168 0.75 10.14 -31.30
C SER A 168 -0.18 11.33 -31.62
N ALA A 169 -0.04 12.44 -30.88
CA ALA A 169 -0.85 13.65 -31.02
C ALA A 169 -0.10 14.81 -31.72
N ALA A 170 1.20 14.64 -31.99
CA ALA A 170 2.06 15.56 -32.74
C ALA A 170 2.23 15.10 -34.19
#